data_AF-A0A7G6SPB4-F1
#
_entry.id   AF-A0A7G6SPB4-F1
#
_cell.length_a   1.000
_cell.length_b   1.000
_cell.length_c   1.000
_cell.angle_alpha   90.00
_cell.angle_beta   90.00
_cell.angle_gamma   90.00
#
_symmetry.space_group_name_H-M   'P 1'
#
loop_
_entity.id
_entity.type
_entity.pdbx_description
1 polymer ?
#
loop_
_entity_poly.entity_id
_entity_poly.type
_entity_poly.pdbx_seq_one_letter_code
_entity_poly.pdbx_strand_id
1 'polypeptide(L)' 'MLGHLIQAEEETQLITIYRIDSGGMPTLYTSVSFEEARKMGFEKFGRLLGENLVLDSQRMRDLFSL' A
#
# COMPACT_ATOMS: atom_id res chain seq x y z
N MET A 1 1.74 16.94 -2.84
CA MET A 1 0.84 15.87 -3.30
C MET A 1 0.99 14.74 -2.28
N LEU A 2 -0.10 14.26 -1.67
CA LEU A 2 -0.02 13.06 -0.82
C LEU A 2 -0.42 11.87 -1.69
N GLY A 3 0.41 10.84 -1.73
CA GLY A 3 0.15 9.68 -2.56
C GLY A 3 0.88 8.42 -2.07
N HIS A 4 0.69 7.34 -2.82
CA HIS A 4 1.29 6.05 -2.54
C HIS A 4 1.97 5.52 -3.79
N LEU A 5 3.09 4.84 -3.58
CA LEU A 5 3.74 4.02 -4.60
C LEU A 5 3.81 2.60 -4.07
N ILE A 6 3.26 1.66 -4.83
CA ILE A 6 3.38 0.23 -4.56
C ILE A 6 4.36 -0.32 -5.59
N GLN A 7 5.46 -0.88 -5.12
CA GLN A 7 6.49 -1.48 -5.96
C GLN A 7 6.61 -2.96 -5.62
N ALA A 8 6.53 -3.81 -6.64
CA ALA A 8 6.83 -5.24 -6.51
C ALA A 8 8.22 -5.48 -7.11
N GLU A 9 9.17 -5.87 -6.27
CA GLU A 9 10.54 -6.14 -6.68
C GLU A 9 10.75 -7.64 -6.85
N GLU A 10 11.00 -8.09 -8.07
CA GLU A 10 11.17 -9.51 -8.37
C GLU A 10 12.46 -10.09 -7.82
N GLU A 11 13.55 -9.31 -7.76
CA GLU A 11 14.83 -9.80 -7.24
C GLU A 11 14.78 -10.07 -5.73
N THR A 12 14.16 -9.17 -4.98
CA THR A 12 14.03 -9.27 -3.52
C THR A 12 12.76 -9.98 -3.09
N GLN A 13 11.81 -10.22 -4.00
CA GLN A 13 10.50 -10.82 -3.74
C GLN A 13 9.71 -10.06 -2.67
N LEU A 14 9.83 -8.72 -2.69
CA LEU A 14 9.16 -7.82 -1.75
C LEU A 14 8.16 -6.94 -2.48
N ILE A 15 7.01 -6.75 -1.86
CA ILE A 15 6.02 -5.75 -2.23
C ILE A 15 6.14 -4.63 -1.22
N THR A 16 6.63 -3.48 -1.66
CA THR A 16 6.89 -2.33 -0.81
C THR A 16 5.87 -1.25 -1.06
N ILE A 17 5.31 -0.70 0.02
CA ILE A 17 4.39 0.43 -0.01
C ILE A 17 5.16 1.64 0.52
N TYR A 18 5.28 2.67 -0.32
CA TYR A 18 5.83 3.96 0.02
C TYR A 18 4.72 4.99 0.17
N ARG A 19 4.91 5.93 1.09
CA ARG A 19 4.12 7.17 1.18
C ARG A 19 4.91 8.31 0.54
N ILE A 20 4.24 9.08 -0.30
CA ILE A 20 4.81 10.26 -0.95
C ILE A 20 4.21 11.48 -0.27
N ASP A 21 5.08 12.27 0.35
CA ASP A 21 4.68 13.49 1.05
C ASP A 21 4.60 14.70 0.09
N SER A 22 4.30 15.88 0.64
CA SER A 22 4.25 17.11 -0.14
C SER A 22 5.56 17.47 -0.86
N GLY A 23 6.70 16.97 -0.38
CA GLY A 23 8.00 17.13 -1.01
C GLY A 23 8.26 16.17 -2.17
N GLY A 24 7.38 15.20 -2.40
CA GLY A 24 7.49 14.23 -3.49
C GLY A 24 8.46 13.10 -3.22
N MET A 25 9.06 13.03 -2.02
CA MET A 25 10.03 12.00 -1.66
C MET A 25 9.30 10.76 -1.12
N PRO A 26 9.46 9.58 -1.75
CA PRO A 26 8.89 8.34 -1.24
C PRO A 26 9.58 7.94 0.07
N THR A 27 8.79 7.75 1.13
CA THR A 27 9.24 7.21 2.41
C THR A 27 8.68 5.81 2.58
N LEU A 28 9.53 4.85 2.96
CA LEU A 28 9.11 3.48 3.23
C LEU A 28 8.04 3.49 4.34
N TYR A 29 6.88 2.93 4.04
CA TYR A 29 5.82 2.76 5.02
C TYR A 29 5.76 1.32 5.52
N THR A 30 5.64 0.35 4.61
CA THR A 30 5.66 -1.07 4.95
C THR A 30 6.12 -1.92 3.77
N SER A 31 6.48 -3.17 4.01
CA SER A 31 6.74 -4.17 2.98
C SER A 31 6.15 -5.52 3.39
N VAL A 32 5.76 -6.30 2.39
CA VAL A 32 5.29 -7.68 2.56
C VAL A 32 6.00 -8.57 1.56
N SER A 33 6.43 -9.75 1.98
CA SER A 33 7.05 -10.70 1.06
C SER A 33 6.02 -11.32 0.11
N PHE A 34 6.48 -11.77 -1.06
CA PHE A 34 5.62 -12.50 -2.00
C PHE A 34 5.09 -13.78 -1.36
N GLU A 35 5.88 -14.43 -0.50
CA GLU A 35 5.45 -15.64 0.22
C GLU A 35 4.30 -15.34 1.19
N GLU A 36 4.39 -14.26 1.96
CA GLU A 36 3.31 -13.82 2.86
C GLU A 36 2.07 -13.41 2.08
N ALA A 37 2.23 -12.62 1.01
CA ALA A 37 1.11 -12.24 0.14
C ALA A 37 0.40 -13.47 -0.44
N ARG A 38 1.17 -14.50 -0.87
CA ARG A 38 0.63 -15.78 -1.32
C ARG A 38 -0.12 -16.52 -0.22
N LYS A 39 0.41 -16.57 1.01
CA LYS A 39 -0.26 -17.18 2.17
C LYS A 39 -1.55 -16.45 2.56
N MET A 40 -1.60 -15.12 2.37
CA MET A 40 -2.80 -14.32 2.62
C MET A 40 -3.90 -14.61 1.60
N GLY A 41 -3.53 -14.88 0.35
CA GLY A 41 -4.47 -15.01 -0.76
C GLY A 41 -4.91 -13.66 -1.33
N PHE A 42 -5.42 -13.68 -2.57
CA PHE A 42 -5.70 -12.49 -3.36
C PHE A 42 -6.64 -11.49 -2.67
N GLU A 43 -7.76 -11.98 -2.11
CA GLU A 43 -8.76 -11.10 -1.48
C GLU A 43 -8.19 -10.35 -0.27
N LYS A 44 -7.49 -11.06 0.62
CA LYS A 44 -6.92 -10.47 1.84
C LYS A 44 -5.78 -9.52 1.51
N PHE A 45 -4.94 -9.87 0.53
CA PHE A 45 -3.89 -8.99 0.04
C PHE A 45 -4.45 -7.72 -0.60
N GLY A 46 -5.46 -7.84 -1.47
CA GLY A 46 -6.14 -6.69 -2.08
C GLY A 46 -6.80 -5.79 -1.03
N ARG A 47 -7.44 -6.38 -0.01
CA ARG A 47 -7.99 -5.64 1.13
C ARG A 47 -6.92 -4.87 1.89
N LEU A 48 -5.79 -5.50 2.20
CA LEU A 48 -4.66 -4.84 2.86
C LEU A 48 -4.19 -3.61 2.08
N LEU A 49 -3.99 -3.73 0.77
CA LEU A 49 -3.59 -2.59 -0.07
C LEU A 49 -4.66 -1.49 -0.08
N GLY A 50 -5.93 -1.85 -0.22
CA GLY A 50 -7.04 -0.90 -0.24
C GLY A 50 -7.22 -0.16 1.09
N GLU A 51 -7.13 -0.87 2.23
CA GLU A 51 -7.23 -0.28 3.57
C GLU A 51 -6.14 0.77 3.80
N ASN A 52 -4.91 0.49 3.38
CA ASN A 52 -3.81 1.46 3.46
C ASN A 52 -4.10 2.74 2.66
N LEU A 53 -4.66 2.61 1.45
CA LEU A 53 -5.06 3.76 0.64
C LEU A 53 -6.19 4.57 1.28
N VAL A 54 -7.19 3.89 1.84
CA VAL A 54 -8.35 4.52 2.49
C VAL A 54 -7.94 5.24 3.78
N LEU A 55 -7.15 4.60 4.64
CA LEU A 55 -6.71 5.19 5.91
C LEU A 55 -5.83 6.43 5.72
N ASP A 56 -5.15 6.54 4.58
CA ASP A 56 -4.26 7.66 4.29
C ASP A 56 -4.91 8.81 3.51
N SER A 57 -6.17 8.67 3.07
CA SER A 57 -6.89 9.71 2.32
C SER A 57 -8.29 9.97 2.89
N GLN A 58 -8.51 11.18 3.41
CA GLN A 58 -9.83 11.58 3.89
C GLN A 58 -10.90 11.44 2.81
N ARG A 59 -10.59 11.86 1.57
CA ARG A 59 -11.53 11.71 0.45
C ARG A 59 -11.91 10.26 0.17
N MET A 60 -10.97 9.33 0.33
CA MET A 60 -11.25 7.90 0.15
C MET A 60 -12.12 7.36 1.28
N ARG A 61 -11.91 7.81 2.52
CA ARG A 61 -12.82 7.48 3.63
C ARG A 61 -14.22 7.99 3.37
N ASP A 62 -14.35 9.22 2.89
CA ASP A 62 -15.63 9.84 2.59
C ASP A 62 -16.42 9.03 1.53
N LEU A 63 -15.75 8.45 0.52
CA LEU A 63 -16.39 7.58 -0.48
C LEU A 63 -17.09 6.36 0.12
N PHE A 64 -16.55 5.84 1.23
CA PHE A 64 -17.08 4.67 1.93
C PHE A 64 -17.82 5.03 3.22
N SER A 65 -18.02 6.33 3.49
CA SER A 65 -18.64 6.83 4.74
C SER A 65 -17.92 6.34 6.01
N LEU A 66 -16.58 6.33 5.98
CA LEU A 66 -15.69 5.89 7.07
C LEU A 66 -15.11 7.06 7.87
#